data_AF-A0A5N5HHF2-F1
#
_entry.id   AF-A0A5N5HHF2-F1
#
_cell.length_a   1.000
_cell.length_b   1.000
_cell.length_c   1.000
_cell.angle_alpha   90.00
_cell.angle_beta   90.00
_cell.angle_gamma   90.00
#
_symmetry.space_group_name_H-M   'P 1'
#
loop_
_entity.id
_entity.type
_entity.pdbx_description
1 polymer ?
#
loop_
_entity_poly.entity_id
_entity_poly.type
_entity_poly.pdbx_seq_one_letter_code
_entity_poly.pdbx_strand_id
1 'polypeptide(L)'
;MIKKVEEEDLVCGTFIWRIHNFSKLKKYKHFSDVFVIGGYKWRVFIYPKGYNVDYLSVFLNVPETKTLPYGWNRYINHLHCLDNGYLVNDVCIVEVKVEVPTGIRILEDQETGDLMNFKGLGRIEKTFVPFLEEVCSSYPSLIDSQMKRSRTLVQCAFTALGRVLHFLKTTTAKDMNIDACQRLQLLWEALEAFKFDLAWLEPHVQSAFAMKKRAGIVNRLQEDVDALKNEIERRRAILAEAEADLEVAEGDLAEAQEEHFSKIDMDSELGYPLS
;
A
#
# COMPACT_ATOMS: atom_id res chain seq x y z
N MET A 1 0.59 38.75 -9.73
CA MET A 1 1.36 38.93 -8.47
C MET A 1 1.95 37.59 -8.09
N ILE A 2 3.23 37.60 -7.73
CA ILE A 2 4.10 36.45 -7.51
C ILE A 2 3.50 35.53 -6.44
N LYS A 3 3.36 34.23 -6.75
CA LYS A 3 3.08 33.20 -5.74
C LYS A 3 4.27 33.20 -4.77
N LYS A 4 4.04 33.67 -3.55
CA LYS A 4 4.99 33.52 -2.46
C LYS A 4 4.98 32.03 -2.11
N VAL A 5 6.03 31.31 -2.53
CA VAL A 5 6.34 29.98 -1.98
C VAL A 5 6.66 30.24 -0.52
N GLU A 6 5.76 29.86 0.38
CA GLU A 6 6.12 29.76 1.79
C GLU A 6 7.12 28.63 1.91
N GLU A 7 8.32 28.99 2.34
CA GLU A 7 9.50 28.14 2.47
C GLU A 7 9.17 27.00 3.44
N GLU A 8 9.22 25.75 2.97
CA GLU A 8 9.16 24.59 3.87
C GLU A 8 10.34 24.69 4.85
N ASP A 9 10.06 24.87 6.14
CA ASP A 9 11.10 24.76 7.16
C ASP A 9 11.58 23.30 7.20
N LEU A 10 12.64 23.00 6.45
CA LEU A 10 13.33 21.72 6.41
C LEU A 10 14.60 21.81 7.27
N VAL A 11 14.73 20.94 8.26
CA VAL A 11 16.02 20.70 8.92
C VAL A 11 16.78 19.66 8.09
N CYS A 12 17.80 20.11 7.37
CA CYS A 12 18.73 19.22 6.70
C CYS A 12 19.95 18.95 7.60
N GLY A 13 20.44 17.71 7.60
CA GLY A 13 21.71 17.36 8.21
C GLY A 13 22.44 16.25 7.46
N THR A 14 23.76 16.23 7.59
CA THR A 14 24.62 15.21 7.01
C THR A 14 25.34 14.46 8.11
N PHE A 15 25.40 13.14 7.97
CA PHE A 15 26.16 12.25 8.85
C PHE A 15 27.19 11.47 8.03
N ILE A 16 28.44 11.46 8.50
CA ILE A 16 29.55 10.73 7.86
C ILE A 16 30.02 9.63 8.80
N TRP A 17 29.94 8.39 8.34
CA TRP A 17 30.43 7.23 9.05
C TRP A 17 31.68 6.65 8.39
N ARG A 18 32.78 6.62 9.15
CA ARG A 18 34.06 6.04 8.72
C ARG A 18 34.28 4.68 9.37
N ILE A 19 34.33 3.64 8.56
CA ILE A 19 34.49 2.25 8.98
C ILE A 19 35.91 1.82 8.67
N HIS A 20 36.75 1.79 9.69
CA HIS A 20 38.14 1.37 9.57
C HIS A 20 38.25 -0.16 9.57
N ASN A 21 39.29 -0.68 8.92
CA ASN A 21 39.52 -2.12 8.76
C ASN A 21 38.29 -2.83 8.15
N PHE A 22 37.68 -2.24 7.12
CA PHE A 22 36.42 -2.73 6.55
C PHE A 22 36.53 -4.19 6.07
N SER A 23 37.66 -4.53 5.45
CA SER A 23 37.98 -5.91 5.01
C SER A 23 37.97 -6.94 6.15
N LYS A 24 38.20 -6.50 7.40
CA LYS A 24 38.24 -7.36 8.59
C LYS A 24 36.89 -7.49 9.28
N LEU A 25 35.83 -6.86 8.77
CA LEU A 25 34.48 -7.01 9.32
C LEU A 25 33.97 -8.43 9.13
N LYS A 26 34.08 -9.24 10.18
CA LYS A 26 33.56 -10.62 10.22
C LYS A 26 32.07 -10.69 10.53
N LYS A 27 31.48 -9.60 11.04
CA LYS A 27 30.08 -9.56 11.46
C LYS A 27 29.16 -9.47 10.23
N TYR A 28 28.08 -10.24 10.26
CA TYR A 28 27.03 -10.20 9.25
C TYR A 28 26.43 -8.79 9.09
N LYS A 29 26.28 -8.07 10.21
CA LYS A 29 25.72 -6.72 10.27
C LYS A 29 26.62 -5.80 11.11
N HIS A 30 26.85 -4.58 10.65
CA HIS A 30 27.61 -3.56 11.38
C HIS A 30 26.80 -2.27 11.50
N PHE A 31 26.87 -1.61 12.65
CA PHE A 31 26.06 -0.44 12.97
C PHE A 31 26.95 0.77 13.22
N SER A 32 26.49 1.95 12.80
CA SER A 32 27.03 3.22 13.25
C SER A 32 26.58 3.52 14.69
N ASP A 33 27.18 4.54 15.27
CA ASP A 33 26.61 5.21 16.42
C ASP A 33 25.26 5.87 16.07
N VAL A 34 24.48 6.17 17.10
CA VAL A 34 23.23 6.92 16.96
C VAL A 34 23.57 8.39 16.81
N PHE A 35 22.96 9.05 15.82
CA PHE A 35 23.12 10.49 15.57
C PHE A 35 21.75 11.18 15.54
N VAL A 36 21.72 12.50 15.75
CA VAL A 36 20.48 13.27 15.83
C VAL A 36 20.42 14.32 14.73
N ILE A 37 19.35 14.29 13.93
CA ILE A 37 19.07 15.30 12.89
C ILE A 37 17.58 15.63 12.95
N GLY A 38 17.25 16.92 13.00
CA GLY A 38 15.87 17.41 13.13
C GLY A 38 15.13 16.93 14.39
N GLY A 39 15.84 16.64 15.48
CA GLY A 39 15.24 16.15 16.73
C GLY A 39 15.00 14.64 16.79
N TYR A 40 15.32 13.90 15.73
CA TYR A 40 15.15 12.43 15.66
C TYR A 40 16.47 11.70 15.77
N LYS A 41 16.43 10.54 16.43
CA LYS A 41 17.57 9.63 16.54
C LYS A 41 17.63 8.72 15.31
N TRP A 42 18.76 8.73 14.65
CA TRP A 42 19.05 7.96 13.44
C TRP A 42 20.20 7.00 13.71
N ARG A 43 20.26 5.90 12.97
CA ARG A 43 21.39 4.97 12.96
C ARG A 43 21.54 4.35 11.58
N VAL A 44 22.75 4.32 11.06
CA VAL A 44 23.06 3.59 9.82
C VAL A 44 23.50 2.18 10.18
N PHE A 45 23.18 1.22 9.32
CA PHE A 45 23.77 -0.10 9.38
C PHE A 45 24.10 -0.63 8.00
N ILE A 46 25.11 -1.49 7.93
CA ILE A 46 25.53 -2.15 6.70
C ILE A 46 25.55 -3.66 6.84
N TYR A 47 25.39 -4.32 5.69
CA TYR A 47 25.81 -5.70 5.47
C TYR A 47 27.05 -5.68 4.58
N PRO A 48 28.27 -5.87 5.13
CA PRO A 48 29.51 -5.80 4.36
C PRO A 48 29.55 -6.78 3.17
N LYS A 49 28.86 -7.92 3.30
CA LYS A 49 28.70 -8.96 2.26
C LYS A 49 27.32 -8.97 1.59
N GLY A 50 26.54 -7.92 1.79
CA GLY A 50 25.18 -7.78 1.26
C GLY A 50 24.09 -8.53 2.02
N TYR A 51 22.84 -8.18 1.71
CA TYR A 51 21.62 -8.77 2.25
C TYR A 51 20.86 -9.49 1.13
N ASN A 52 21.12 -10.79 0.95
CA ASN A 52 20.66 -11.61 -0.17
C ASN A 52 21.19 -11.14 -1.56
N VAL A 53 22.29 -10.40 -1.57
CA VAL A 53 22.97 -9.86 -2.75
C VAL A 53 24.48 -9.86 -2.53
N ASP A 54 25.27 -9.83 -3.59
CA ASP A 54 26.75 -9.90 -3.52
C ASP A 54 27.44 -8.52 -3.41
N TYR A 55 26.69 -7.46 -3.14
CA TYR A 55 27.19 -6.10 -2.99
C TYR A 55 26.86 -5.50 -1.60
N LEU A 56 27.68 -4.55 -1.16
CA LEU A 56 27.48 -3.81 0.10
C LEU A 56 26.05 -3.25 0.16
N SER A 57 25.31 -3.62 1.20
CA SER A 57 23.96 -3.09 1.43
C SER A 57 23.98 -2.12 2.60
N VAL A 58 23.48 -0.90 2.40
CA VAL A 58 23.47 0.19 3.40
C VAL A 58 22.03 0.57 3.71
N PHE A 59 21.71 0.72 5.00
CA PHE A 59 20.36 1.04 5.46
C PHE A 59 20.38 2.11 6.53
N LEU A 60 19.38 2.98 6.51
CA LEU A 60 19.07 3.93 7.57
C LEU A 60 17.97 3.38 8.46
N ASN A 61 18.17 3.44 9.77
CA ASN A 61 17.27 2.97 10.81
C ASN A 61 16.94 4.09 11.80
N VAL A 62 15.76 4.00 12.41
CA VAL A 62 15.35 4.86 13.53
C VAL A 62 15.29 3.97 14.77
N PRO A 63 16.24 4.07 15.73
CA PRO A 63 16.34 3.17 16.86
C PRO A 63 15.15 3.24 17.84
N GLU A 64 14.42 4.36 17.86
CA GLU A 64 13.28 4.60 18.74
C GLU A 64 12.05 4.93 17.89
N THR A 65 11.14 3.97 17.73
CA THR A 65 9.99 4.05 16.81
C THR A 65 8.84 4.96 17.30
N LYS A 66 8.98 5.60 18.46
CA LYS A 66 7.90 6.36 19.12
C LYS A 66 7.90 7.86 18.80
N THR A 67 8.85 8.39 18.02
CA THR A 67 9.08 9.83 17.93
C THR A 67 8.96 10.46 16.54
N LEU A 68 8.88 9.73 15.43
CA LEU A 68 8.90 10.38 14.10
C LEU A 68 7.59 11.13 13.76
N PRO A 69 7.63 12.38 13.28
CA PRO A 69 6.52 13.07 12.65
C PRO A 69 6.38 12.53 11.23
N TYR A 70 5.20 12.60 10.65
CA TYR A 70 4.92 11.90 9.40
C TYR A 70 5.19 12.73 8.13
N GLY A 71 5.66 12.08 7.06
CA GLY A 71 5.87 12.67 5.72
C GLY A 71 7.26 12.56 5.08
N TRP A 72 8.16 11.75 5.62
CA TRP A 72 9.54 11.76 5.20
C TRP A 72 9.76 10.98 3.91
N ASN A 73 10.47 11.59 2.95
CA ASN A 73 11.05 10.85 1.84
C ASN A 73 12.42 10.30 2.25
N ARG A 74 12.61 8.98 2.17
CA ARG A 74 13.94 8.36 2.25
C ARG A 74 14.64 8.53 0.90
N TYR A 75 15.28 9.67 0.71
CA TYR A 75 16.33 9.74 -0.31
C TYR A 75 17.59 9.12 0.29
N ILE A 76 17.91 7.88 -0.08
CA ILE A 76 19.33 7.54 -0.20
C ILE A 76 19.74 8.20 -1.51
N ASN A 77 20.17 9.46 -1.42
CA ASN A 77 20.87 10.03 -2.56
C ASN A 77 22.07 9.14 -2.80
N HIS A 78 22.15 8.70 -4.06
CA HIS A 78 23.23 7.95 -4.65
C HIS A 78 24.55 8.20 -3.92
N LEU A 79 25.22 7.10 -3.56
CA LEU A 79 26.63 7.09 -3.20
C LEU A 79 27.40 8.00 -4.17
N HIS A 80 27.68 9.22 -3.74
CA HIS A 80 28.23 10.26 -4.60
C HIS A 80 29.75 10.07 -4.65
N CYS A 81 30.22 9.28 -5.62
CA CYS A 81 31.48 9.46 -6.34
C CYS A 81 31.73 8.23 -7.23
N LEU A 82 31.46 8.34 -8.53
CA LEU A 82 31.89 7.34 -9.51
C LEU A 82 33.42 7.30 -9.69
N ASP A 83 34.15 8.34 -9.26
CA ASP A 83 35.55 8.51 -9.67
C ASP A 83 36.60 8.03 -8.66
N ASN A 84 36.26 7.83 -7.38
CA ASN A 84 37.25 7.51 -6.32
C ASN A 84 36.98 6.25 -5.49
N GLY A 85 35.89 5.53 -5.76
CA GLY A 85 35.50 4.36 -4.98
C GLY A 85 35.14 4.67 -3.52
N TYR A 86 34.45 3.73 -2.87
CA TYR A 86 33.90 3.92 -1.50
C TYR A 86 34.81 3.38 -0.39
N LEU A 87 35.96 2.84 -0.78
CA LEU A 87 36.93 2.18 0.08
C LEU A 87 38.31 2.76 -0.22
N VAL A 88 38.80 3.61 0.68
CA VAL A 88 40.13 4.23 0.57
C VAL A 88 40.97 3.71 1.73
N ASN A 89 42.10 3.07 1.44
CA ASN A 89 43.01 2.52 2.46
C ASN A 89 42.30 1.63 3.52
N ASP A 90 41.43 0.71 3.06
CA ASP A 90 40.61 -0.17 3.92
C ASP A 90 39.66 0.59 4.89
N VAL A 91 39.33 1.83 4.55
CA VAL A 91 38.33 2.65 5.24
C VAL A 91 37.13 2.84 4.32
N CYS A 92 35.98 2.30 4.71
CA CYS A 92 34.72 2.56 4.02
C CYS A 92 34.07 3.82 4.58
N ILE A 93 33.70 4.75 3.70
CA ILE A 93 33.08 6.01 4.07
C ILE A 93 31.63 6.00 3.59
N VAL A 94 30.69 6.12 4.52
CA VAL A 94 29.25 6.22 4.25
C VAL A 94 28.79 7.61 4.63
N GLU A 95 28.36 8.39 3.64
CA GLU A 95 27.74 9.69 3.86
C GLU A 95 26.23 9.57 3.70
N VAL A 96 25.49 10.08 4.68
CA VAL A 96 24.03 10.07 4.69
C VAL A 96 23.53 11.49 4.88
N LYS A 97 22.78 11.98 3.90
CA LYS A 97 22.02 13.22 3.99
C LYS A 97 20.59 12.91 4.43
N VAL A 98 20.12 13.60 5.46
CA VAL A 98 18.76 13.44 6.01
C VAL A 98 18.07 14.79 5.97
N GLU A 99 16.85 14.82 5.44
CA GLU A 99 16.02 16.02 5.33
C GLU A 99 14.73 15.81 6.15
N VAL A 100 14.53 16.69 7.14
CA VAL A 100 13.48 16.62 8.15
C VAL A 100 12.48 17.75 7.96
N PRO A 101 11.21 17.48 7.69
CA PRO A 101 10.15 18.49 7.76
C PRO A 101 9.92 18.90 9.22
N THR A 102 10.04 20.19 9.52
CA THR A 102 9.87 20.72 10.89
C THR A 102 8.43 21.14 11.21
N GLY A 103 7.49 20.99 10.27
CA GLY A 103 6.07 21.27 10.46
C GLY A 103 5.24 20.01 10.72
N ILE A 104 4.16 20.13 11.51
CA ILE A 104 3.05 19.16 11.46
C ILE A 104 2.61 19.12 10.01
N ARG A 105 2.84 17.99 9.33
CA ARG A 105 2.22 17.76 8.03
C ARG A 105 0.74 17.60 8.24
N ILE A 106 0.03 18.72 8.18
CA ILE A 106 -1.34 18.74 7.70
C ILE A 106 -1.22 18.13 6.30
N LEU A 107 -1.45 16.82 6.17
CA LEU A 107 -1.49 16.13 4.88
C LEU A 107 -2.30 17.00 3.92
N GLU A 108 -1.70 17.58 2.90
CA GLU A 108 -2.46 18.29 1.87
C GLU A 108 -3.17 17.23 1.01
N ASP A 109 -4.22 16.63 1.55
CA ASP A 109 -5.15 15.87 0.75
C ASP A 109 -6.18 16.85 0.21
N GLN A 110 -6.27 16.96 -1.12
CA GLN A 110 -7.41 17.46 -1.91
C GLN A 110 -8.37 18.44 -1.19
N GLU A 111 -7.85 19.40 -0.44
CA GLU A 111 -8.70 20.40 0.16
C GLU A 111 -9.19 21.24 -1.02
N THR A 112 -10.49 21.32 -1.17
CA THR A 112 -11.15 22.14 -2.22
C THR A 112 -10.73 23.62 -2.13
N GLY A 113 -10.07 24.02 -1.04
CA GLY A 113 -9.61 25.37 -0.74
C GLY A 113 -10.73 26.27 -0.20
N ASP A 114 -11.98 25.79 -0.20
CA ASP A 114 -13.14 26.52 0.29
C ASP A 114 -13.23 26.39 1.82
N LEU A 115 -12.51 27.28 2.51
CA LEU A 115 -12.46 27.34 3.97
C LEU A 115 -13.49 28.33 4.53
N MET A 116 -14.34 27.87 5.44
CA MET A 116 -15.34 28.67 6.15
C MET A 116 -15.03 28.81 7.64
N ASN A 117 -15.59 29.84 8.28
CA ASN A 117 -15.45 30.01 9.72
C ASN A 117 -16.33 28.99 10.45
N PHE A 118 -15.71 28.14 11.27
CA PHE A 118 -16.42 27.17 12.09
C PHE A 118 -16.56 27.68 13.53
N LYS A 119 -17.75 28.17 13.91
CA LYS A 119 -18.11 28.60 15.28
C LYS A 119 -17.10 29.55 15.96
N GLY A 120 -16.36 30.35 15.19
CA GLY A 120 -15.28 31.22 15.70
C GLY A 120 -13.97 30.51 16.04
N LEU A 121 -13.89 29.19 15.87
CA LEU A 121 -12.77 28.31 16.27
C LEU A 121 -11.63 28.25 15.25
N GLY A 122 -11.89 28.65 14.00
CA GLY A 122 -10.89 28.61 12.93
C GLY A 122 -11.51 28.63 11.54
N ARG A 123 -10.64 28.73 10.51
CA ARG A 123 -11.03 28.46 9.12
C ARG A 123 -10.85 26.98 8.86
N ILE A 124 -11.95 26.30 8.52
CA ILE A 124 -11.99 24.85 8.30
C ILE A 124 -12.62 24.58 6.95
N GLU A 125 -12.18 23.52 6.28
CA GLU A 125 -12.75 23.10 5.01
C GLU A 125 -14.25 22.86 5.14
N LYS A 126 -15.00 23.45 4.20
CA LYS A 126 -16.46 23.45 4.19
C LYS A 126 -17.05 22.04 4.18
N THR A 127 -16.39 21.10 3.53
CA THR A 127 -16.80 19.68 3.48
C THR A 127 -16.76 19.01 4.85
N PHE A 128 -15.93 19.51 5.79
CA PHE A 128 -15.81 18.95 7.14
C PHE A 128 -16.86 19.51 8.09
N VAL A 129 -17.35 20.72 7.84
CA VAL A 129 -18.22 21.44 8.78
C VAL A 129 -19.49 20.68 9.15
N PRO A 130 -20.27 20.08 8.22
CA PRO A 130 -21.47 19.34 8.59
C PRO A 130 -21.19 18.22 9.61
N PHE A 131 -20.09 17.48 9.42
CA PHE A 131 -19.69 16.41 10.33
C PHE A 131 -19.22 16.95 11.68
N LEU A 132 -18.48 18.07 11.68
CA LEU A 132 -18.04 18.72 12.91
C LEU A 132 -19.20 19.31 13.70
N GLU A 133 -20.22 19.86 13.04
CA GLU A 133 -21.43 20.37 13.71
C GLU A 133 -22.22 19.26 14.38
N GLU A 134 -22.41 18.12 13.70
CA GLU A 134 -23.08 16.93 14.23
C GLU A 134 -22.37 16.40 15.48
N VAL A 135 -21.06 16.20 15.38
CA VAL A 135 -20.25 15.64 16.46
C VAL A 135 -20.09 16.61 17.63
N CYS A 136 -19.86 17.90 17.38
CA CYS A 136 -19.75 18.89 18.47
C CYS A 136 -21.08 19.13 19.19
N SER A 137 -22.21 18.90 18.52
CA SER A 137 -23.53 18.95 19.17
C SER A 137 -23.75 17.75 20.09
N SER A 138 -23.26 16.57 19.68
CA SER A 138 -23.35 15.32 20.45
C SER A 138 -22.32 15.25 21.59
N TYR A 139 -21.14 15.85 21.39
CA TYR A 139 -20.01 15.84 22.33
C TYR A 139 -19.47 17.26 22.56
N PRO A 140 -20.14 18.11 23.37
CA PRO A 140 -19.72 19.49 23.63
C PRO A 140 -18.31 19.61 24.23
N SER A 141 -17.85 18.58 24.95
CA SER A 141 -16.51 18.51 25.56
C SER A 141 -15.37 18.67 24.55
N LEU A 142 -15.60 18.37 23.26
CA LEU A 142 -14.63 18.58 22.20
C LEU A 142 -14.27 20.07 22.07
N ILE A 143 -15.26 20.96 22.10
CA ILE A 143 -15.04 22.40 22.04
C ILE A 143 -14.36 22.87 23.33
N ASP A 144 -14.90 22.49 24.48
CA ASP A 144 -14.39 22.92 25.79
C ASP A 144 -12.92 22.52 26.01
N SER A 145 -12.51 21.35 25.53
CA SER A 145 -11.14 20.83 25.66
C SER A 145 -10.08 21.68 24.95
N GLN A 146 -10.48 22.45 23.93
CA GLN A 146 -9.55 23.22 23.09
C GLN A 146 -9.64 24.73 23.31
N MET A 147 -10.68 25.23 23.98
CA MET A 147 -10.93 26.68 24.22
C MET A 147 -9.79 27.44 24.93
N LYS A 148 -8.90 26.74 25.67
CA LYS A 148 -7.74 27.34 26.35
C LYS A 148 -6.49 27.46 25.48
N ARG A 149 -6.53 26.95 24.25
CA ARG A 149 -5.36 26.93 23.33
C ARG A 149 -5.37 28.14 22.40
N SER A 150 -4.24 28.39 21.73
CA SER A 150 -4.17 29.42 20.71
C SER A 150 -5.10 29.11 19.53
N ARG A 151 -5.60 30.15 18.86
CA ARG A 151 -6.52 30.02 17.72
C ARG A 151 -6.01 29.07 16.63
N THR A 152 -4.71 29.12 16.34
CA THR A 152 -4.08 28.23 15.36
C THR A 152 -4.14 26.76 15.80
N LEU A 153 -3.87 26.47 17.08
CA LEU A 153 -3.95 25.10 17.60
C LEU A 153 -5.39 24.58 17.63
N VAL A 154 -6.35 25.43 17.95
CA VAL A 154 -7.78 25.09 17.89
C VAL A 154 -8.18 24.75 16.45
N GLN A 155 -7.78 25.59 15.48
CA GLN A 155 -8.02 25.32 14.07
C GLN A 155 -7.40 23.98 13.63
N CYS A 156 -6.14 23.72 13.97
CA CYS A 156 -5.49 22.45 13.63
C CYS A 156 -6.20 21.24 14.25
N ALA A 157 -6.64 21.35 15.50
CA ALA A 157 -7.35 20.28 16.21
C ALA A 157 -8.65 19.90 15.49
N PHE A 158 -9.48 20.89 15.17
CA PHE A 158 -10.74 20.65 14.48
C PHE A 158 -10.56 20.30 13.00
N THR A 159 -9.48 20.73 12.37
CA THR A 159 -9.11 20.30 11.01
C THR A 159 -8.73 18.82 11.02
N ALA A 160 -7.90 18.38 11.96
CA ALA A 160 -7.53 16.97 12.13
C ALA A 160 -8.78 16.10 12.39
N LEU A 161 -9.67 16.54 13.28
CA LEU A 161 -10.93 15.85 13.57
C LEU A 161 -11.82 15.78 12.33
N GLY A 162 -11.95 16.90 11.60
CA GLY A 162 -12.72 16.98 10.37
C GLY A 162 -12.24 15.99 9.31
N ARG A 163 -10.93 15.82 9.16
CA ARG A 163 -10.34 14.88 8.20
C ARG A 163 -10.62 13.42 8.53
N VAL A 164 -10.51 13.03 9.80
CA VAL A 164 -10.85 11.67 10.25
C VAL A 164 -12.33 11.40 9.98
N LEU A 165 -13.20 12.33 10.37
CA LEU A 165 -14.65 12.19 10.18
C LEU A 165 -15.03 12.11 8.70
N HIS A 166 -14.47 13.00 7.88
CA HIS A 166 -14.68 12.99 6.45
C HIS A 166 -14.25 11.65 5.85
N PHE A 167 -13.03 11.19 6.15
CA PHE A 167 -12.56 9.90 5.64
C PHE A 167 -13.48 8.74 6.03
N LEU A 168 -13.88 8.64 7.29
CA LEU A 168 -14.77 7.56 7.74
C LEU A 168 -16.16 7.62 7.09
N LYS A 169 -16.63 8.81 6.71
CA LYS A 169 -17.95 9.01 6.09
C LYS A 169 -17.92 8.86 4.57
N THR A 170 -16.79 9.14 3.92
CA THR A 170 -16.68 9.11 2.45
C THR A 170 -16.01 7.85 1.90
N THR A 171 -15.15 7.20 2.68
CA THR A 171 -14.41 6.02 2.22
C THR A 171 -15.27 4.77 2.38
N THR A 172 -15.47 4.03 1.28
CA THR A 172 -16.20 2.76 1.33
C THR A 172 -15.26 1.59 1.62
N ALA A 173 -15.82 0.43 1.97
CA ALA A 173 -15.03 -0.79 2.17
C ALA A 173 -14.23 -1.22 0.92
N LYS A 174 -14.66 -0.82 -0.28
CA LYS A 174 -13.95 -1.10 -1.54
C LYS A 174 -12.74 -0.22 -1.75
N ASP A 175 -12.78 1.01 -1.25
CA ASP A 175 -11.70 1.99 -1.37
C ASP A 175 -10.58 1.75 -0.32
N MET A 176 -10.84 0.84 0.62
CA MET A 176 -9.96 0.57 1.75
C MET A 176 -8.77 -0.34 1.39
N ASN A 177 -7.86 0.19 0.58
CA ASN A 177 -6.59 -0.45 0.20
C ASN A 177 -5.46 -0.17 1.21
N ILE A 178 -4.22 -0.60 0.92
CA ILE A 178 -3.07 -0.41 1.82
C ILE A 178 -2.78 1.08 2.06
N ASP A 179 -2.84 1.90 1.02
CA ASP A 179 -2.54 3.33 1.10
C ASP A 179 -3.64 4.10 1.84
N ALA A 180 -4.91 3.77 1.63
CA ALA A 180 -6.04 4.32 2.37
C ALA A 180 -5.98 3.96 3.86
N CYS A 181 -5.52 2.74 4.19
CA CYS A 181 -5.27 2.35 5.58
C CYS A 181 -4.12 3.14 6.20
N GLN A 182 -3.03 3.34 5.46
CA GLN A 182 -1.94 4.20 5.92
C GLN A 182 -2.46 5.62 6.14
N ARG A 183 -3.22 6.18 5.19
CA ARG A 183 -3.83 7.50 5.32
C ARG A 183 -4.71 7.63 6.57
N LEU A 184 -5.60 6.68 6.84
CA LEU A 184 -6.43 6.70 8.05
C LEU A 184 -5.58 6.67 9.33
N GLN A 185 -4.54 5.83 9.37
CA GLN A 185 -3.62 5.77 10.50
C GLN A 185 -3.00 7.14 10.80
N LEU A 186 -2.65 7.89 9.76
CA LEU A 186 -2.08 9.23 9.90
C LEU A 186 -3.04 10.27 10.40
N LEU A 187 -4.24 10.27 9.84
CA LEU A 187 -5.28 11.17 10.28
C LEU A 187 -5.61 10.92 11.75
N TRP A 188 -5.62 9.64 12.17
CA TRP A 188 -5.86 9.25 13.55
C TRP A 188 -4.73 9.68 14.50
N GLU A 189 -3.48 9.38 14.18
CA GLU A 189 -2.32 9.79 15.00
C GLU A 189 -2.20 11.32 15.13
N ALA A 190 -2.46 12.05 14.04
CA ALA A 190 -2.49 13.51 14.05
C ALA A 190 -3.60 14.05 14.98
N LEU A 191 -4.76 13.40 14.99
CA LEU A 191 -5.88 13.75 15.85
C LEU A 191 -5.57 13.46 17.34
N GLU A 192 -4.94 12.33 17.64
CA GLU A 192 -4.55 11.95 19.02
C GLU A 192 -3.62 12.98 19.67
N ALA A 193 -2.76 13.65 18.89
CA ALA A 193 -1.88 14.71 19.39
C ALA A 193 -2.64 15.88 20.07
N PHE A 194 -3.91 16.09 19.72
CA PHE A 194 -4.74 17.14 20.29
C PHE A 194 -5.43 16.75 21.60
N LYS A 195 -5.36 15.46 21.99
CA LYS A 195 -5.87 14.93 23.25
C LYS A 195 -7.37 15.17 23.46
N PHE A 196 -8.16 14.97 22.42
CA PHE A 196 -9.61 14.89 22.55
C PHE A 196 -10.02 13.64 23.32
N ASP A 197 -11.20 13.67 23.94
CA ASP A 197 -11.86 12.44 24.38
C ASP A 197 -12.57 11.80 23.18
N LEU A 198 -11.98 10.71 22.67
CA LEU A 198 -12.38 10.05 21.43
C LEU A 198 -12.84 8.60 21.63
N ALA A 199 -13.23 8.23 22.85
CA ALA A 199 -13.68 6.87 23.17
C ALA A 199 -14.84 6.40 22.28
N TRP A 200 -15.66 7.34 21.80
CA TRP A 200 -16.77 7.07 20.89
C TRP A 200 -16.33 6.85 19.43
N LEU A 201 -15.20 7.45 19.00
CA LEU A 201 -14.72 7.42 17.62
C LEU A 201 -13.78 6.23 17.36
N GLU A 202 -13.03 5.83 18.39
CA GLU A 202 -12.04 4.76 18.31
C GLU A 202 -12.59 3.42 17.77
N PRO A 203 -13.77 2.92 18.18
CA PRO A 203 -14.34 1.70 17.61
C PRO A 203 -14.58 1.76 16.09
N HIS A 204 -14.95 2.94 15.58
CA HIS A 204 -15.19 3.14 14.15
C HIS A 204 -13.89 3.10 13.35
N VAL A 205 -12.82 3.70 13.89
CA VAL A 205 -11.48 3.68 13.29
C VAL A 205 -10.92 2.26 13.27
N GLN A 206 -11.05 1.51 14.37
CA GLN A 206 -10.63 0.11 14.45
C GLN A 206 -11.41 -0.79 13.49
N SER A 207 -12.72 -0.55 13.35
CA SER A 207 -13.55 -1.25 12.36
C SER A 207 -13.06 -1.02 10.93
N ALA A 208 -12.72 0.22 10.58
CA ALA A 208 -12.19 0.56 9.26
C ALA A 208 -10.86 -0.17 8.96
N PHE A 209 -9.96 -0.30 9.94
CA PHE A 209 -8.74 -1.10 9.79
C PHE A 209 -9.01 -2.60 9.60
N ALA A 210 -10.05 -3.14 10.25
CA ALA A 210 -10.42 -4.54 10.10
C ALA A 210 -10.97 -4.86 8.70
N MET A 211 -11.59 -3.89 8.02
CA MET A 211 -12.13 -4.06 6.66
C MET A 211 -11.04 -4.43 5.64
N LYS A 212 -9.79 -3.97 5.83
CA LYS A 212 -8.61 -4.34 5.00
C LYS A 212 -8.46 -5.86 4.86
N LYS A 213 -8.57 -6.58 5.98
CA LYS A 213 -8.40 -8.05 5.99
C LYS A 213 -9.49 -8.74 5.18
N ARG A 214 -10.73 -8.24 5.25
CA ARG A 214 -11.88 -8.80 4.53
C ARG A 214 -11.82 -8.47 3.04
N ALA A 215 -11.48 -7.24 2.67
CA ALA A 215 -11.32 -6.83 1.26
C ALA A 215 -10.25 -7.66 0.54
N GLY A 216 -9.10 -7.92 1.19
CA GLY A 216 -8.06 -8.79 0.61
C GLY A 216 -8.44 -10.27 0.48
N ILE A 217 -9.40 -10.77 1.27
CA ILE A 217 -9.96 -12.12 1.08
C ILE A 217 -10.90 -12.10 -0.12
N VAL A 218 -11.78 -11.09 -0.22
CA VAL A 218 -12.73 -10.94 -1.34
C VAL A 218 -11.99 -10.84 -2.68
N ASN A 219 -10.93 -10.04 -2.77
CA ASN A 219 -10.17 -9.91 -4.02
C ASN A 219 -9.53 -11.23 -4.47
N ARG A 220 -8.93 -12.00 -3.54
CA ARG A 220 -8.36 -13.33 -3.86
C ARG A 220 -9.44 -14.33 -4.30
N LEU A 221 -10.56 -14.37 -3.59
CA LEU A 221 -11.70 -15.21 -3.99
C LEU A 221 -12.26 -14.80 -5.36
N GLN A 222 -12.23 -13.50 -5.69
CA GLN A 222 -12.65 -13.02 -7.01
C GLN A 222 -11.69 -13.51 -8.11
N GLU A 223 -10.38 -13.43 -7.89
CA GLU A 223 -9.36 -13.98 -8.81
C GLU A 223 -9.54 -15.49 -9.01
N ASP A 224 -9.77 -16.25 -7.93
CA ASP A 224 -10.03 -17.69 -7.98
C ASP A 224 -11.30 -18.02 -8.77
N VAL A 225 -12.38 -17.25 -8.56
CA VAL A 225 -13.65 -17.41 -9.29
C VAL A 225 -13.46 -17.15 -10.79
N ASP A 226 -12.72 -16.10 -11.16
CA ASP A 226 -12.51 -15.75 -12.56
C ASP A 226 -11.58 -16.76 -13.26
N ALA A 227 -10.59 -17.31 -12.55
CA ALA A 227 -9.77 -18.43 -13.03
C ALA A 227 -10.62 -19.68 -13.30
N LEU A 228 -11.52 -20.05 -12.38
CA LEU A 228 -12.41 -21.20 -12.53
C LEU A 228 -13.39 -21.03 -13.70
N LYS A 229 -13.92 -19.82 -13.92
CA LYS A 229 -14.78 -19.54 -15.10
C LYS A 229 -14.04 -19.76 -16.41
N ASN A 230 -12.80 -19.28 -16.51
CA ASN A 230 -11.98 -19.46 -17.72
C ASN A 230 -11.69 -20.95 -17.98
N GLU A 231 -11.45 -21.73 -16.91
CA GLU A 231 -11.23 -23.18 -17.02
C GLU A 231 -12.52 -23.91 -17.45
N ILE A 232 -13.69 -23.52 -16.94
CA ILE A 232 -14.99 -24.05 -17.39
C ILE A 232 -15.18 -23.82 -18.89
N GLU A 233 -14.93 -22.61 -19.38
CA GLU A 233 -15.06 -22.29 -20.81
C GLU A 233 -14.08 -23.10 -21.68
N ARG A 234 -12.83 -23.26 -21.23
CA ARG A 234 -11.86 -24.10 -21.93
C ARG A 234 -12.32 -25.56 -22.02
N ARG A 235 -12.83 -26.13 -20.93
CA ARG A 235 -13.32 -27.52 -20.91
C ARG A 235 -14.55 -27.71 -21.78
N ARG A 236 -15.44 -26.72 -21.84
CA ARG A 236 -16.59 -26.74 -22.76
C ARG A 236 -16.15 -26.77 -24.22
N ALA A 237 -15.12 -26.00 -24.58
CA ALA A 237 -14.58 -26.04 -25.94
C ALA A 237 -14.02 -27.42 -26.31
N ILE A 238 -13.26 -28.04 -25.41
CA ILE A 238 -12.71 -29.40 -25.61
C ILE A 238 -13.84 -30.44 -25.70
N LEU A 239 -14.86 -30.33 -24.86
CA LEU A 239 -16.00 -31.23 -24.89
C LEU A 239 -16.74 -31.13 -26.23
N ALA A 240 -16.96 -29.91 -26.74
CA ALA A 240 -17.63 -29.70 -28.02
C ALA A 240 -16.84 -30.30 -29.19
N GLU A 241 -15.51 -30.25 -29.14
CA GLU A 241 -14.64 -30.90 -30.15
C GLU A 241 -14.78 -32.43 -30.08
N ALA A 242 -14.71 -33.02 -28.89
CA ALA A 242 -14.88 -34.46 -28.70
C ALA A 242 -16.29 -34.96 -29.07
N GLU A 243 -17.33 -34.15 -28.82
CA GLU A 243 -18.70 -34.44 -29.24
C GLU A 243 -18.83 -34.43 -30.78
N ALA A 244 -18.18 -33.50 -31.48
CA ALA A 244 -18.15 -33.47 -32.93
C ALA A 244 -17.39 -34.67 -33.52
N ASP A 245 -16.24 -35.04 -32.93
CA ASP A 245 -15.47 -36.22 -33.33
C ASP A 245 -16.27 -37.52 -33.14
N LEU A 246 -17.05 -37.60 -32.05
CA LEU A 246 -17.93 -38.74 -31.78
C LEU A 246 -19.05 -38.83 -32.84
N GLU A 247 -19.68 -37.71 -33.18
CA GLU A 247 -20.75 -37.68 -34.21
C GLU A 247 -20.22 -38.15 -35.58
N VAL A 248 -18.99 -37.75 -35.95
CA VAL A 248 -18.33 -38.24 -37.16
C VAL A 248 -18.10 -39.74 -37.10
N ALA A 249 -17.55 -40.25 -35.99
CA ALA A 249 -17.26 -41.68 -35.83
C ALA A 249 -18.54 -42.53 -35.85
N GLU A 250 -19.64 -42.03 -35.28
CA GLU A 250 -20.95 -42.68 -35.35
C GLU A 250 -21.49 -42.71 -36.79
N GLY A 251 -21.28 -41.64 -37.57
CA GLY A 251 -21.60 -41.60 -39.00
C GLY A 251 -20.82 -42.63 -39.82
N ASP A 252 -19.50 -42.66 -39.67
CA ASP A 252 -18.62 -43.62 -40.38
C ASP A 252 -19.01 -45.07 -40.07
N LEU A 253 -19.36 -45.36 -38.81
CA LEU A 253 -19.81 -46.69 -38.39
C LEU A 253 -21.12 -47.08 -39.07
N ALA A 254 -22.08 -46.15 -39.17
CA ALA A 254 -23.36 -46.40 -39.83
C ALA A 254 -23.18 -46.71 -41.33
N GLU A 255 -22.32 -45.95 -42.03
CA GLU A 255 -21.99 -46.18 -43.43
C GLU A 255 -21.33 -47.55 -43.65
N ALA A 256 -20.34 -47.90 -42.81
CA ALA A 256 -19.68 -49.21 -42.88
C ALA A 256 -20.65 -50.38 -42.66
N GLN A 257 -21.65 -50.20 -41.80
CA GLN A 257 -22.71 -51.19 -41.60
C GLN A 257 -23.59 -51.33 -42.86
N GLU A 258 -24.04 -50.24 -43.47
CA GLU A 258 -24.84 -50.31 -44.71
C GLU A 258 -24.09 -50.98 -45.87
N GLU A 259 -22.81 -50.66 -46.08
CA GLU A 259 -22.00 -51.28 -47.14
C GLU A 259 -21.80 -52.79 -46.94
N HIS A 260 -21.60 -53.22 -45.69
CA HIS A 260 -21.36 -54.63 -45.36
C HIS A 260 -22.62 -55.49 -45.52
N PHE A 261 -23.81 -54.93 -45.31
CA PHE A 261 -25.08 -55.66 -45.51
C PHE A 261 -25.62 -55.57 -46.94
N SER A 262 -25.24 -54.54 -47.73
CA SER A 262 -25.61 -54.44 -49.15
C SER A 262 -24.86 -55.41 -50.07
N LYS A 263 -23.68 -55.92 -49.68
CA LYS A 263 -22.80 -56.73 -50.56
C LYS A 263 -22.90 -58.24 -50.35
N ILE A 264 -23.70 -58.72 -49.41
CA ILE A 264 -23.86 -60.15 -49.17
C ILE A 264 -25.06 -60.67 -49.96
N ASP A 265 -24.82 -61.07 -51.21
CA ASP A 265 -25.69 -61.99 -51.96
C ASP A 265 -25.17 -63.42 -51.78
N MET A 266 -25.72 -64.14 -50.79
CA MET A 266 -25.28 -65.49 -50.41
C MET A 266 -25.68 -66.59 -51.40
N ASP A 267 -26.43 -66.27 -52.47
CA ASP A 267 -26.84 -67.28 -53.46
C ASP A 267 -25.77 -67.55 -54.53
N SER A 268 -24.68 -66.76 -54.58
CA SER A 268 -23.65 -66.89 -55.62
C SER A 268 -22.57 -67.95 -55.36
N GLU A 269 -22.44 -68.47 -54.12
CA GLU A 269 -21.39 -69.45 -53.75
C GLU A 269 -21.84 -70.93 -53.80
N LEU A 270 -23.12 -71.22 -53.99
CA LEU A 270 -23.60 -72.61 -54.08
C LEU A 270 -23.57 -73.12 -55.52
N GLY A 271 -22.36 -73.39 -56.01
CA GLY A 271 -22.12 -74.11 -57.26
C GLY A 271 -22.55 -75.57 -57.16
N TYR A 272 -23.84 -75.85 -57.39
CA TYR A 272 -24.31 -77.22 -57.53
C TYR A 272 -23.90 -77.79 -58.90
N PRO A 273 -23.25 -78.97 -58.95
CA PRO A 273 -22.94 -79.61 -60.23
C PRO A 273 -24.23 -80.09 -60.88
N LEU A 274 -24.48 -79.65 -62.12
CA LEU A 274 -25.54 -80.19 -62.96
C LEU A 274 -25.23 -81.66 -63.25
N SER A 275 -26.10 -82.55 -62.75
CA SER A 275 -26.13 -83.98 -63.04
C SER A 275 -26.51 -84.29 -64.48
#